data_AF-A0A7C4FRD1-F1
#
_entry.id   AF-A0A7C4FRD1-F1
#
_cell.length_a   1.000
_cell.length_b   1.000
_cell.length_c   1.000
_cell.angle_alpha   90.00
_cell.angle_beta   90.00
_cell.angle_gamma   90.00
#
_symmetry.space_group_name_H-M   'P 1'
#
loop_
_entity.id
_entity.type
_entity.pdbx_description
1 polymer ?
#
loop_
_entity_poly.entity_id
_entity_poly.type
_entity_poly.pdbx_seq_one_letter_code
_entity_poly.pdbx_strand_id
1 'polypeptide(L)'
;MKKSQPCPACRSISEIENAKIDGTIAIVYLVNCPRCGKYQIDYVARDYLNVDLDTTKTAVLSHAIRVLHKKIEIPFLDQITVARLLQGPLPKPNEQMMNFVLWLGDKTGALGVNIQVDLSVVQSEIGAVNIDGVRSIIAHLVAKHLIEEHGIAGTLETASLRIFMLTLQGWDYYDKLKQVSDTSNTGKLLKFLIESPTSPYGDPDLIKKSFSWDDEQFRAVFAPLKKMGFIDAQYADNEPFDIWVTTQGHNAVADGIQPESSTAQNNNTYNQFGNNVSIQASGNNQNVIVGNNSSITNGLTGSDIAQLFDDVFRRIDQQNISKTDKQEIRETVELIQVEVSKGEEANEKTLTAFFRSLQRMAPDILDVTLAAATNPMLAASVIAKKVVEKIKADAK
;
A
#
# COMPACT_ATOMS: atom_id res chain seq x y z
N MET A 1 -3.95 -34.60 -3.11
CA MET A 1 -4.74 -34.53 -1.86
C MET A 1 -4.51 -33.17 -1.24
N LYS A 2 -5.58 -32.43 -0.96
CA LYS A 2 -5.49 -31.14 -0.25
C LYS A 2 -5.07 -31.41 1.19
N LYS A 3 -4.03 -30.72 1.67
CA LYS A 3 -3.63 -30.79 3.08
C LYS A 3 -4.10 -29.53 3.78
N SER A 4 -4.74 -29.69 4.92
CA SER A 4 -5.04 -28.58 5.83
C SER A 4 -3.74 -28.15 6.49
N GLN A 5 -3.30 -26.91 6.24
CA GLN A 5 -2.07 -26.34 6.76
C GLN A 5 -2.25 -24.85 7.07
N PRO A 6 -1.44 -24.25 7.97
CA PRO A 6 -1.46 -22.81 8.18
C PRO A 6 -1.13 -22.05 6.90
N CYS A 7 -1.95 -21.05 6.59
CA CYS A 7 -1.76 -20.12 5.49
C CYS A 7 -0.40 -19.41 5.62
N PRO A 8 0.46 -19.42 4.58
CA PRO A 8 1.73 -18.70 4.62
C PRO A 8 1.57 -17.19 4.89
N ALA A 9 0.48 -16.58 4.41
CA ALA A 9 0.27 -15.14 4.52
C ALA A 9 -0.37 -14.69 5.83
N CYS A 10 -1.30 -15.48 6.40
CA CYS A 10 -2.08 -15.06 7.57
C CYS A 10 -2.19 -16.06 8.71
N ARG A 11 -1.54 -17.22 8.60
CA ARG A 11 -1.51 -18.32 9.58
C ARG A 11 -2.88 -18.98 9.88
N SER A 12 -3.99 -18.49 9.33
CA SER A 12 -5.27 -19.20 9.38
C SER A 12 -5.19 -20.57 8.72
N ILE A 13 -5.98 -21.53 9.19
CA ILE A 13 -6.05 -22.85 8.57
C ILE A 13 -6.59 -22.73 7.13
N SER A 14 -5.85 -23.31 6.18
CA SER A 14 -6.13 -23.24 4.74
C SER A 14 -5.94 -24.58 4.06
N GLU A 15 -6.55 -24.74 2.89
CA GLU A 15 -6.23 -25.85 2.00
C GLU A 15 -5.02 -25.46 1.14
N ILE A 16 -3.95 -26.25 1.18
CA ILE A 16 -2.76 -26.05 0.35
C ILE A 16 -2.53 -27.28 -0.51
N GLU A 17 -2.29 -27.06 -1.80
CA GLU A 17 -1.92 -28.09 -2.76
C GLU A 17 -0.73 -27.67 -3.60
N ASN A 18 0.08 -28.65 -4.03
CA ASN A 18 1.18 -28.40 -4.94
C ASN A 18 0.60 -28.17 -6.34
N ALA A 19 0.96 -27.06 -6.96
CA ALA A 19 0.68 -26.75 -8.35
C ALA A 19 1.97 -26.89 -9.17
N LYS A 20 1.84 -27.34 -10.42
CA LYS A 20 2.92 -27.29 -11.41
C LYS A 20 2.57 -26.21 -12.42
N ILE A 21 3.54 -25.38 -12.78
CA ILE A 21 3.40 -24.41 -13.87
C ILE A 21 4.14 -24.99 -15.08
N ASP A 22 3.40 -25.28 -16.16
CA ASP A 22 3.87 -25.50 -17.53
C ASP A 22 5.22 -26.22 -17.69
N GLY A 23 5.34 -27.41 -17.09
CA GLY A 23 6.51 -28.29 -17.28
C GLY A 23 7.82 -27.81 -16.64
N THR A 24 7.83 -26.63 -16.01
CA THR A 24 9.01 -26.10 -15.32
C THR A 24 9.00 -26.56 -13.85
N ILE A 25 10.17 -26.91 -13.30
CA ILE A 25 10.35 -27.42 -11.93
C ILE A 25 10.21 -26.30 -10.88
N ALA A 26 9.34 -25.32 -11.10
CA ALA A 26 8.99 -24.36 -10.07
C ALA A 26 7.97 -25.01 -9.14
N ILE A 27 8.35 -25.23 -7.88
CA ILE A 27 7.43 -25.72 -6.85
C ILE A 27 6.55 -24.54 -6.45
N VAL A 28 5.31 -24.54 -6.94
CA VAL A 28 4.30 -23.53 -6.63
C VAL A 28 3.23 -24.18 -5.75
N TYR A 29 2.71 -23.41 -4.81
CA TYR A 29 1.60 -23.84 -3.95
C TYR A 29 0.35 -23.05 -4.30
N LEU A 30 -0.75 -23.74 -4.56
CA LEU A 30 -2.07 -23.13 -4.60
C LEU A 30 -2.63 -23.13 -3.18
N VAL A 31 -2.94 -21.95 -2.66
CA VAL A 31 -3.47 -21.72 -1.33
C VAL A 31 -4.91 -21.26 -1.44
N ASN A 32 -5.84 -21.98 -0.81
CA ASN A 32 -7.23 -21.58 -0.65
C ASN A 32 -7.47 -21.23 0.83
N CYS A 33 -7.35 -19.95 1.14
CA CYS A 33 -7.47 -19.43 2.50
C CYS A 33 -8.80 -18.70 2.69
N PRO A 34 -9.62 -19.05 3.71
CA PRO A 34 -10.85 -18.31 4.00
C PRO A 34 -10.60 -16.82 4.22
N ARG A 35 -9.47 -16.48 4.86
CA ARG A 35 -9.07 -15.10 5.16
C ARG A 35 -8.43 -14.41 3.95
N CYS A 36 -7.37 -14.93 3.33
CA CYS A 36 -6.69 -14.22 2.24
C CYS A 36 -7.37 -14.35 0.86
N GLY A 37 -8.20 -15.37 0.64
CA GLY A 37 -8.66 -15.76 -0.70
C GLY A 37 -7.78 -16.84 -1.33
N LYS A 38 -7.92 -17.03 -2.66
CA LYS A 38 -7.20 -18.03 -3.45
C LYS A 38 -5.96 -17.43 -4.12
N TYR A 39 -4.77 -17.89 -3.80
CA TYR A 39 -3.56 -17.36 -4.43
C TYR A 39 -2.53 -18.45 -4.68
N GLN A 40 -1.62 -18.20 -5.61
CA GLN A 40 -0.45 -19.03 -5.85
C GLN A 40 0.75 -18.38 -5.17
N ILE A 41 1.65 -19.19 -4.60
CA ILE A 41 2.88 -18.72 -3.99
C ILE A 41 4.02 -19.67 -4.33
N ASP A 42 5.16 -19.11 -4.74
CA ASP A 42 6.36 -19.92 -4.99
C ASP A 42 6.96 -20.44 -3.68
N TYR A 43 7.78 -21.50 -3.77
CA TYR A 43 8.43 -22.10 -2.60
C TYR A 43 9.33 -21.13 -1.81
N VAL A 44 10.06 -20.25 -2.50
CA VAL A 44 11.02 -19.32 -1.87
C VAL A 44 10.28 -18.23 -1.11
N ALA A 45 9.22 -17.66 -1.69
CA ALA A 45 8.31 -16.70 -1.09
C ALA A 45 7.61 -17.30 0.13
N ARG A 46 7.15 -18.55 0.03
CA ARG A 46 6.57 -19.28 1.17
C ARG A 46 7.57 -19.41 2.33
N ASP A 47 8.80 -19.82 2.04
CA ASP A 47 9.85 -19.97 3.06
C ASP A 47 10.24 -18.61 3.66
N TYR A 48 10.32 -17.56 2.84
CA TYR A 48 10.54 -16.19 3.28
C TYR A 48 9.49 -15.75 4.32
N LEU A 49 8.21 -16.03 4.07
CA LEU A 49 7.13 -15.71 4.99
C LEU A 49 7.16 -16.51 6.29
N ASN A 50 7.80 -17.69 6.33
CA ASN A 50 7.89 -18.49 7.56
C ASN A 50 8.81 -17.89 8.62
N VAL A 51 9.70 -16.97 8.26
CA VAL A 51 10.76 -16.50 9.17
C VAL A 51 10.36 -15.27 9.99
N ASP A 52 9.53 -14.36 9.45
CA ASP A 52 9.39 -13.02 10.05
C ASP A 52 8.05 -12.30 9.72
N LEU A 53 6.92 -12.95 10.01
CA LEU A 53 5.59 -12.33 9.95
C LEU A 53 5.06 -12.04 11.37
N ASP A 54 5.17 -10.79 11.80
CA ASP A 54 4.41 -10.29 12.94
C ASP A 54 2.93 -10.05 12.59
N THR A 55 2.13 -9.62 13.58
CA THR A 55 0.70 -9.39 13.41
C THR A 55 0.39 -8.27 12.40
N THR A 56 1.21 -7.22 12.35
CA THR A 56 1.04 -6.09 11.43
C THR A 56 1.36 -6.50 10.00
N LYS A 57 2.51 -7.12 9.77
CA LYS A 57 2.91 -7.66 8.45
C LYS A 57 1.91 -8.69 7.94
N THR A 58 1.38 -9.53 8.84
CA THR A 58 0.29 -10.46 8.53
C THR A 58 -0.96 -9.73 8.03
N ALA A 59 -1.37 -8.66 8.70
CA ALA A 59 -2.51 -7.86 8.27
C ALA A 59 -2.25 -7.21 6.90
N VAL A 60 -1.09 -6.57 6.72
CA VAL A 60 -0.65 -5.93 5.46
C VAL A 60 -0.75 -6.92 4.31
N LEU A 61 -0.13 -8.09 4.46
CA LEU A 61 -0.10 -9.09 3.40
C LEU A 61 -1.48 -9.67 3.10
N SER A 62 -2.26 -10.01 4.14
CA SER A 62 -3.61 -10.56 3.95
C SER A 62 -4.55 -9.58 3.23
N HIS A 63 -4.41 -8.29 3.52
CA HIS A 63 -5.18 -7.23 2.87
C HIS A 63 -4.71 -6.98 1.44
N ALA A 64 -3.39 -6.90 1.22
CA ALA A 64 -2.82 -6.72 -0.11
C ALA A 64 -3.25 -7.83 -1.08
N ILE A 65 -3.32 -9.08 -0.63
CA ILE A 65 -3.82 -10.21 -1.45
C ILE A 65 -5.30 -10.00 -1.83
N ARG A 66 -6.15 -9.53 -0.90
CA ARG A 66 -7.56 -9.20 -1.19
C ARG A 66 -7.70 -8.06 -2.20
N VAL A 67 -6.82 -7.06 -2.12
CA VAL A 67 -6.78 -5.98 -3.10
C VAL A 67 -6.38 -6.50 -4.48
N LEU A 68 -5.38 -7.40 -4.56
CA LEU A 68 -4.99 -8.04 -5.83
C LEU A 68 -6.14 -8.85 -6.44
N HIS A 69 -6.94 -9.52 -5.60
CA HIS A 69 -8.11 -10.28 -6.04
C HIS A 69 -9.17 -9.46 -6.78
N LYS A 70 -9.23 -8.15 -6.56
CA LYS A 70 -10.14 -7.27 -7.31
C LYS A 70 -9.76 -7.15 -8.79
N LYS A 71 -8.51 -7.48 -9.14
CA LYS A 71 -7.95 -7.33 -10.50
C LYS A 71 -7.57 -8.67 -11.13
N ILE A 72 -7.17 -9.64 -10.32
CA ILE A 72 -6.63 -10.93 -10.76
C ILE A 72 -7.34 -12.03 -10.00
N GLU A 73 -7.94 -12.99 -10.71
CA GLU A 73 -8.72 -14.06 -10.08
C GLU A 73 -7.90 -14.89 -9.08
N ILE A 74 -6.66 -15.26 -9.46
CA ILE A 74 -5.71 -16.01 -8.62
C ILE A 74 -4.34 -15.31 -8.67
N PRO A 75 -4.04 -14.40 -7.72
CA PRO A 75 -2.76 -13.71 -7.70
C PRO A 75 -1.58 -14.68 -7.51
N PHE A 76 -0.48 -14.45 -8.23
CA PHE A 76 0.79 -15.15 -8.03
C PHE A 76 1.71 -14.32 -7.14
N LEU A 77 2.26 -14.94 -6.10
CA LEU A 77 3.14 -14.31 -5.12
C LEU A 77 4.53 -14.97 -5.18
N ASP A 78 5.44 -14.31 -5.89
CA ASP A 78 6.87 -14.60 -5.76
C ASP A 78 7.51 -13.82 -4.60
N GLN A 79 8.81 -14.05 -4.38
CA GLN A 79 9.54 -13.40 -3.29
C GLN A 79 9.54 -11.86 -3.44
N ILE A 80 9.68 -11.36 -4.67
CA ILE A 80 9.77 -9.93 -4.98
C ILE A 80 8.43 -9.26 -4.68
N THR A 81 7.34 -9.86 -5.18
CA THR A 81 5.97 -9.43 -4.97
C THR A 81 5.66 -9.40 -3.48
N VAL A 82 5.99 -10.45 -2.74
CA VAL A 82 5.79 -10.49 -1.27
C VAL A 82 6.55 -9.36 -0.58
N ALA A 83 7.84 -9.17 -0.90
CA ALA A 83 8.65 -8.11 -0.30
C ALA A 83 8.05 -6.73 -0.57
N ARG A 84 7.58 -6.47 -1.79
CA ARG A 84 6.89 -5.23 -2.17
C ARG A 84 5.57 -5.04 -1.43
N LEU A 85 4.73 -6.08 -1.35
CA LEU A 85 3.45 -5.99 -0.65
C LEU A 85 3.62 -5.66 0.83
N LEU A 86 4.65 -6.21 1.48
CA LEU A 86 4.96 -5.98 2.89
C LEU A 86 5.42 -4.55 3.20
N GLN A 87 5.83 -3.77 2.20
CA GLN A 87 6.18 -2.36 2.37
C GLN A 87 4.96 -1.43 2.31
N GLY A 88 3.80 -1.94 1.89
CA GLY A 88 2.58 -1.15 1.81
C GLY A 88 2.02 -0.77 3.18
N PRO A 89 1.51 0.47 3.37
CA PRO A 89 0.83 0.84 4.60
C PRO A 89 -0.52 0.12 4.72
N LEU A 90 -0.96 -0.11 5.96
CA LEU A 90 -2.36 -0.48 6.20
C LEU A 90 -3.29 0.71 5.98
N PRO A 91 -4.55 0.46 5.58
CA PRO A 91 -5.54 1.51 5.49
C PRO A 91 -5.76 2.20 6.84
N LYS A 92 -5.96 3.51 6.82
CA LYS A 92 -6.32 4.30 8.01
C LYS A 92 -7.72 3.93 8.51
N PRO A 93 -8.10 4.23 9.77
CA PRO A 93 -9.42 3.87 10.30
C PRO A 93 -10.61 4.34 9.43
N ASN A 94 -10.53 5.54 8.83
CA ASN A 94 -11.57 6.03 7.94
C ASN A 94 -11.65 5.20 6.64
N GLU A 95 -10.51 4.90 6.02
CA GLU A 95 -10.43 4.01 4.85
C GLU A 95 -10.95 2.60 5.18
N GLN A 96 -10.66 2.07 6.36
CA GLN A 96 -11.17 0.77 6.82
C GLN A 96 -12.71 0.75 6.92
N MET A 97 -13.32 1.83 7.43
CA MET A 97 -14.78 1.97 7.47
C MET A 97 -15.39 1.95 6.07
N MET A 98 -14.81 2.69 5.13
CA MET A 98 -15.32 2.70 3.76
C MET A 98 -15.16 1.32 3.10
N ASN A 99 -14.00 0.69 3.27
CA ASN A 99 -13.71 -0.64 2.74
C ASN A 99 -14.75 -1.64 3.24
N PHE A 100 -15.16 -1.52 4.52
CA PHE A 100 -16.22 -2.35 5.08
C PHE A 100 -17.57 -2.12 4.37
N VAL A 101 -17.97 -0.86 4.18
CA VAL A 101 -19.25 -0.53 3.55
C VAL A 101 -19.27 -0.97 2.08
N LEU A 102 -18.21 -0.71 1.33
CA LEU A 102 -18.04 -1.17 -0.06
C LEU A 102 -18.14 -2.70 -0.14
N TRP A 103 -17.36 -3.39 0.70
CA TRP A 103 -17.36 -4.84 0.74
C TRP A 103 -18.73 -5.41 1.13
N LEU A 104 -19.40 -4.83 2.13
CA LEU A 104 -20.72 -5.27 2.57
C LEU A 104 -21.76 -5.08 1.47
N GLY A 105 -21.79 -3.92 0.81
CA GLY A 105 -22.71 -3.63 -0.29
C GLY A 105 -22.51 -4.55 -1.50
N ASP A 106 -21.26 -4.80 -1.89
CA ASP A 106 -20.91 -5.75 -2.95
C ASP A 106 -21.38 -7.18 -2.60
N LYS A 107 -21.41 -7.56 -1.31
CA LYS A 107 -21.84 -8.89 -0.85
C LYS A 107 -23.34 -9.02 -0.65
N THR A 108 -24.03 -7.97 -0.18
CA THR A 108 -25.48 -7.99 0.05
C THR A 108 -26.26 -7.84 -1.25
N GLY A 109 -25.78 -7.05 -2.21
CA GLY A 109 -26.36 -6.86 -3.54
C GLY A 109 -27.73 -6.15 -3.60
N ALA A 110 -28.49 -6.11 -2.50
CA ALA A 110 -29.77 -5.42 -2.40
C ALA A 110 -30.11 -5.02 -0.94
N LEU A 111 -30.97 -4.01 -0.79
CA LEU A 111 -31.52 -3.58 0.50
C LEU A 111 -32.31 -4.71 1.18
N GLY A 112 -32.14 -4.86 2.50
CA GLY A 112 -32.84 -5.87 3.28
C GLY A 112 -32.14 -7.24 3.34
N VAL A 113 -31.04 -7.43 2.61
CA VAL A 113 -30.30 -8.70 2.60
C VAL A 113 -29.31 -8.76 3.77
N ASN A 114 -29.49 -9.77 4.60
CA ASN A 114 -28.58 -10.12 5.68
C ASN A 114 -27.48 -11.06 5.17
N ILE A 115 -26.22 -10.78 5.51
CA ILE A 115 -25.11 -11.71 5.27
C ILE A 115 -24.48 -12.17 6.58
N GLN A 116 -24.17 -13.47 6.65
CA GLN A 116 -23.40 -14.04 7.73
C GLN A 116 -21.92 -13.99 7.39
N VAL A 117 -21.13 -13.43 8.29
CA VAL A 117 -19.73 -13.07 8.03
C VAL A 117 -18.84 -13.47 9.18
N ASP A 118 -17.70 -14.08 8.85
CA ASP A 118 -16.60 -14.27 9.81
C ASP A 118 -15.73 -13.00 9.90
N LEU A 119 -15.55 -12.47 11.11
CA LEU A 119 -14.76 -11.26 11.34
C LEU A 119 -13.29 -11.36 10.89
N SER A 120 -12.72 -12.57 10.80
CA SER A 120 -11.37 -12.76 10.25
C SER A 120 -11.30 -12.52 8.75
N VAL A 121 -12.39 -12.76 8.01
CA VAL A 121 -12.51 -12.42 6.59
C VAL A 121 -12.60 -10.90 6.45
N VAL A 122 -13.46 -10.27 7.26
CA VAL A 122 -13.57 -8.80 7.30
C VAL A 122 -12.22 -8.16 7.59
N GLN A 123 -11.46 -8.70 8.54
CA GLN A 123 -10.14 -8.18 8.91
C GLN A 123 -9.23 -7.99 7.69
N SER A 124 -9.14 -9.00 6.82
CA SER A 124 -8.36 -8.91 5.58
C SER A 124 -9.00 -8.00 4.53
N GLU A 125 -10.32 -7.95 4.43
CA GLU A 125 -11.00 -7.10 3.43
C GLU A 125 -10.80 -5.61 3.72
N ILE A 126 -10.84 -5.23 5.01
CA ILE A 126 -10.72 -3.83 5.41
C ILE A 126 -9.29 -3.40 5.74
N GLY A 127 -8.39 -4.34 6.02
CA GLY A 127 -6.99 -4.05 6.38
C GLY A 127 -6.78 -3.74 7.86
N ALA A 128 -7.53 -4.38 8.76
CA ALA A 128 -7.36 -4.20 10.20
C ALA A 128 -6.25 -5.11 10.77
N VAL A 129 -5.49 -4.59 11.74
CA VAL A 129 -4.38 -5.32 12.38
C VAL A 129 -4.88 -6.55 13.15
N ASN A 130 -6.03 -6.44 13.82
CA ASN A 130 -6.61 -7.50 14.65
C ASN A 130 -8.15 -7.41 14.66
N ILE A 131 -8.79 -8.41 15.27
CA ILE A 131 -10.25 -8.51 15.36
C ILE A 131 -10.87 -7.39 16.21
N ASP A 132 -10.16 -6.89 17.22
CA ASP A 132 -10.67 -5.79 18.04
C ASP A 132 -10.76 -4.49 17.24
N GLY A 133 -9.79 -4.22 16.37
CA GLY A 133 -9.87 -3.14 15.39
C GLY A 133 -11.09 -3.28 14.48
N VAL A 134 -11.38 -4.48 13.97
CA VAL A 134 -12.60 -4.76 13.19
C VAL A 134 -13.87 -4.44 13.99
N ARG A 135 -13.94 -4.88 15.25
CA ARG A 135 -15.08 -4.61 16.13
C ARG A 135 -15.28 -3.12 16.36
N SER A 136 -14.20 -2.36 16.57
CA SER A 136 -14.27 -0.90 16.74
C SER A 136 -14.83 -0.21 15.48
N ILE A 137 -14.37 -0.63 14.29
CA ILE A 137 -14.87 -0.11 13.01
C ILE A 137 -16.37 -0.40 12.86
N ILE A 138 -16.80 -1.63 13.12
CA ILE A 138 -18.20 -2.04 13.04
C ILE A 138 -19.07 -1.26 14.04
N ALA A 139 -18.65 -1.19 15.31
CA ALA A 139 -19.37 -0.46 16.35
C ALA A 139 -19.59 1.02 15.97
N HIS A 140 -18.59 1.64 15.34
CA HIS A 140 -18.70 3.01 14.85
C HIS A 140 -19.66 3.15 13.67
N LEU A 141 -19.65 2.20 12.72
CA LEU A 141 -20.60 2.19 11.61
C LEU A 141 -22.05 1.96 12.06
N VAL A 142 -22.26 1.12 13.08
CA VAL A 142 -23.57 0.92 13.73
C VAL A 142 -24.01 2.22 14.42
N ALA A 143 -23.12 2.87 15.16
CA ALA A 143 -23.42 4.15 15.83
C ALA A 143 -23.75 5.28 14.84
N LYS A 144 -23.20 5.22 13.62
CA LYS A 144 -23.54 6.12 12.51
C LYS A 144 -24.80 5.71 11.72
N HIS A 145 -25.48 4.64 12.13
CA HIS A 145 -26.62 4.06 11.42
C HIS A 145 -26.33 3.72 9.95
N LEU A 146 -25.09 3.37 9.61
CA LEU A 146 -24.73 2.92 8.26
C LEU A 146 -24.92 1.42 8.08
N ILE A 147 -24.82 0.65 9.16
CA ILE A 147 -25.05 -0.79 9.17
C ILE A 147 -25.88 -1.19 10.38
N GLU A 148 -26.55 -2.34 10.28
CA GLU A 148 -27.21 -3.02 11.38
C GLU A 148 -26.52 -4.36 11.67
N GLU A 149 -26.36 -4.68 12.96
CA GLU A 149 -25.87 -5.98 13.44
C GLU A 149 -27.04 -6.74 14.08
N HIS A 150 -27.46 -7.86 13.49
CA HIS A 150 -28.60 -8.65 13.97
C HIS A 150 -28.21 -9.78 14.93
N GLY A 151 -26.99 -9.73 15.49
CA GLY A 151 -26.50 -10.64 16.51
C GLY A 151 -25.42 -11.63 16.06
N ILE A 152 -25.16 -12.61 16.93
CA ILE A 152 -24.15 -13.65 16.74
C ILE A 152 -24.82 -14.89 16.16
N ALA A 153 -24.32 -15.38 15.03
CA ALA A 153 -24.80 -16.61 14.43
C ALA A 153 -23.89 -17.78 14.82
N GLY A 154 -24.42 -18.74 15.58
CA GLY A 154 -23.76 -20.03 15.85
C GLY A 154 -23.45 -20.33 17.32
N THR A 155 -22.62 -21.34 17.56
CA THR A 155 -22.24 -21.80 18.90
C THR A 155 -21.13 -20.93 19.49
N LEU A 156 -20.80 -21.11 20.79
CA LEU A 156 -19.67 -20.43 21.45
C LEU A 156 -18.34 -20.60 20.69
N GLU A 157 -18.18 -21.69 19.94
CA GLU A 157 -16.98 -21.97 19.13
C GLU A 157 -16.92 -21.15 17.84
N THR A 158 -18.05 -20.71 17.30
CA THR A 158 -18.14 -19.86 16.10
C THR A 158 -18.42 -18.40 16.46
N ALA A 159 -17.97 -17.94 17.62
CA ALA A 159 -18.19 -16.59 18.12
C ALA A 159 -17.58 -15.47 17.23
N SER A 160 -16.93 -15.80 16.11
CA SER A 160 -16.49 -14.88 15.05
C SER A 160 -17.57 -14.58 14.01
N LEU A 161 -18.66 -15.35 13.94
CA LEU A 161 -19.72 -15.16 12.95
C LEU A 161 -20.72 -14.09 13.41
N ARG A 162 -21.03 -13.16 12.53
CA ARG A 162 -21.96 -12.04 12.74
C ARG A 162 -22.88 -11.87 11.55
N ILE A 163 -24.07 -11.33 11.79
CA ILE A 163 -25.03 -11.01 10.73
C ILE A 163 -25.07 -9.51 10.54
N PHE A 164 -24.75 -9.06 9.33
CA PHE A 164 -24.74 -7.64 8.97
C PHE A 164 -25.67 -7.36 7.80
N MET A 165 -26.18 -6.13 7.77
CA MET A 165 -26.93 -5.55 6.68
C MET A 165 -26.62 -4.05 6.57
N LEU A 166 -26.63 -3.51 5.35
CA LEU A 166 -26.62 -2.05 5.13
C LEU A 166 -28.01 -1.48 5.42
N THR A 167 -28.06 -0.39 6.19
CA THR A 167 -29.28 0.43 6.33
C THR A 167 -29.55 1.21 5.04
N LEU A 168 -30.70 1.90 4.94
CA LEU A 168 -30.94 2.81 3.82
C LEU A 168 -29.85 3.89 3.70
N GLN A 169 -29.44 4.48 4.83
CA GLN A 169 -28.34 5.45 4.87
C GLN A 169 -26.99 4.80 4.50
N GLY A 170 -26.80 3.53 4.87
CA GLY A 170 -25.66 2.72 4.46
C GLY A 170 -25.57 2.53 2.95
N TRP A 171 -26.69 2.27 2.28
CA TRP A 171 -26.76 2.18 0.82
C TRP A 171 -26.47 3.51 0.14
N ASP A 172 -27.03 4.62 0.62
CA ASP A 172 -26.69 5.95 0.10
C ASP A 172 -25.18 6.22 0.21
N TYR A 173 -24.58 5.83 1.33
CA TYR A 173 -23.13 5.96 1.53
C TYR A 173 -22.34 5.01 0.62
N TYR A 174 -22.76 3.76 0.49
CA TYR A 174 -22.17 2.77 -0.43
C TYR A 174 -22.18 3.27 -1.87
N ASP A 175 -23.30 3.79 -2.37
CA ASP A 175 -23.42 4.29 -3.74
C ASP A 175 -22.50 5.48 -3.97
N LYS A 176 -22.42 6.40 -3.00
CA LYS A 176 -21.44 7.51 -3.03
C LYS A 176 -20.02 6.96 -3.11
N LEU A 177 -19.68 5.93 -2.32
CA LEU A 177 -18.36 5.30 -2.33
C LEU A 177 -18.06 4.58 -3.66
N LYS A 178 -19.05 3.87 -4.22
CA LYS A 178 -18.94 3.18 -5.51
C LYS A 178 -18.61 4.17 -6.63
N GLN A 179 -19.31 5.30 -6.66
CA GLN A 179 -19.07 6.40 -7.60
C GLN A 179 -17.64 7.00 -7.46
N VAL A 180 -17.04 6.98 -6.26
CA VAL A 180 -15.63 7.35 -6.06
C VAL A 180 -14.69 6.35 -6.71
N SER A 181 -14.95 5.07 -6.42
CA SER A 181 -14.01 3.98 -6.61
C SER A 181 -13.96 3.52 -8.06
N ASP A 182 -15.10 3.64 -8.76
CA ASP A 182 -15.12 3.57 -10.19
C ASP A 182 -14.31 4.75 -10.73
N THR A 183 -13.47 4.46 -11.71
CA THR A 183 -12.45 5.31 -12.36
C THR A 183 -13.00 6.57 -13.05
N SER A 184 -14.01 7.20 -12.47
CA SER A 184 -14.55 8.47 -12.88
C SER A 184 -13.40 9.48 -12.93
N ASN A 185 -13.44 10.30 -13.96
CA ASN A 185 -12.47 11.35 -14.16
C ASN A 185 -12.37 12.28 -12.92
N THR A 186 -13.43 12.35 -12.10
CA THR A 186 -13.52 13.06 -10.82
C THR A 186 -12.57 12.54 -9.76
N GLY A 187 -12.58 11.24 -9.49
CA GLY A 187 -11.65 10.64 -8.52
C GLY A 187 -10.20 10.75 -8.99
N LYS A 188 -9.97 10.61 -10.30
CA LYS A 188 -8.64 10.77 -10.91
C LYS A 188 -8.12 12.20 -10.78
N LEU A 189 -8.96 13.21 -11.03
CA LEU A 189 -8.58 14.62 -10.89
C LEU A 189 -8.22 14.96 -9.45
N LEU A 190 -9.08 14.59 -8.49
CA LEU A 190 -8.83 14.92 -7.08
C LEU A 190 -7.55 14.27 -6.57
N LYS A 191 -7.31 13.00 -6.94
CA LYS A 191 -6.07 12.31 -6.61
C LYS A 191 -4.84 12.99 -7.23
N PHE A 192 -4.91 13.33 -8.52
CA PHE A 192 -3.84 14.05 -9.21
C PHE A 192 -3.51 15.38 -8.55
N LEU A 193 -4.52 16.16 -8.15
CA LEU A 193 -4.31 17.44 -7.49
C LEU A 193 -3.63 17.32 -6.11
N ILE A 194 -3.89 16.24 -5.37
CA ILE A 194 -3.26 15.98 -4.07
C ILE A 194 -1.82 15.49 -4.22
N GLU A 195 -1.58 14.63 -5.22
CA GLU A 195 -0.27 14.01 -5.45
C GLU A 195 0.68 14.90 -6.26
N SER A 196 0.19 15.98 -6.88
CA SER A 196 1.02 16.87 -7.69
C SER A 196 2.03 17.64 -6.82
N PRO A 197 3.34 17.56 -7.12
CA PRO A 197 4.40 18.24 -6.35
C PRO A 197 4.35 19.77 -6.45
N THR A 198 3.57 20.32 -7.37
CA THR A 198 3.34 21.77 -7.51
C THR A 198 2.20 22.29 -6.62
N SER A 199 1.71 21.45 -5.69
CA SER A 199 0.81 21.88 -4.61
C SER A 199 1.38 23.13 -3.91
N PRO A 200 0.62 24.23 -3.82
CA PRO A 200 -0.84 24.21 -3.67
C PRO A 200 -1.68 24.32 -4.95
N TYR A 201 -1.08 24.53 -6.13
CA TYR A 201 -1.81 25.08 -7.27
C TYR A 201 -1.71 24.22 -8.54
N GLY A 202 -2.87 23.85 -9.08
CA GLY A 202 -3.03 23.14 -10.34
C GLY A 202 -3.43 24.09 -11.46
N ASP A 203 -2.60 24.17 -12.50
CA ASP A 203 -2.92 24.87 -13.75
C ASP A 203 -3.93 24.03 -14.57
N PRO A 204 -5.12 24.57 -14.90
CA PRO A 204 -6.12 23.86 -15.70
C PRO A 204 -5.61 23.35 -17.05
N ASP A 205 -4.70 24.05 -17.71
CA ASP A 205 -4.14 23.60 -18.99
C ASP A 205 -3.21 22.41 -18.80
N LEU A 206 -2.42 22.39 -17.72
CA LEU A 206 -1.62 21.22 -17.35
C LEU A 206 -2.49 20.02 -16.97
N ILE A 207 -3.59 20.25 -16.26
CA ILE A 207 -4.55 19.20 -15.91
C ILE A 207 -5.19 18.64 -17.19
N LYS A 208 -5.77 19.50 -18.04
CA LYS A 208 -6.38 19.10 -19.33
C LYS A 208 -5.39 18.30 -20.17
N LYS A 209 -4.15 18.77 -20.29
CA LYS A 209 -3.08 18.07 -21.02
C LYS A 209 -2.72 16.72 -20.39
N SER A 210 -2.63 16.63 -19.06
CA SER A 210 -2.27 15.40 -18.36
C SER A 210 -3.31 14.30 -18.51
N PHE A 211 -4.58 14.70 -18.63
CA PHE A 211 -5.70 13.77 -18.79
C PHE A 211 -6.21 13.64 -20.24
N SER A 212 -5.60 14.36 -21.18
CA SER A 212 -6.09 14.49 -22.56
C SER A 212 -7.55 14.93 -22.62
N TRP A 213 -7.95 15.86 -21.75
CA TRP A 213 -9.30 16.42 -21.71
C TRP A 213 -9.41 17.70 -22.53
N ASP A 214 -10.58 17.89 -23.13
CA ASP A 214 -11.03 19.20 -23.60
C ASP A 214 -11.68 20.03 -22.46
N ASP A 215 -12.10 21.26 -22.77
CA ASP A 215 -12.70 22.16 -21.78
C ASP A 215 -14.05 21.65 -21.25
N GLU A 216 -14.84 20.95 -22.07
CA GLU A 216 -16.13 20.40 -21.68
C GLU A 216 -15.95 19.26 -20.67
N GLN A 217 -15.06 18.33 -20.99
CA GLN A 217 -14.70 17.21 -20.12
C GLN A 217 -14.09 17.70 -18.81
N PHE A 218 -13.18 18.67 -18.86
CA PHE A 218 -12.62 19.28 -17.65
C PHE A 218 -13.72 19.93 -16.80
N ARG A 219 -14.61 20.74 -17.38
CA ARG A 219 -15.71 21.38 -16.64
C ARG A 219 -16.69 20.36 -16.04
N ALA A 220 -17.01 19.29 -16.78
CA ALA A 220 -17.90 18.21 -16.30
C ALA A 220 -17.34 17.49 -15.06
N VAL A 221 -16.03 17.46 -14.91
CA VAL A 221 -15.33 16.81 -13.78
C VAL A 221 -15.05 17.79 -12.65
N PHE A 222 -14.64 19.01 -13.00
CA PHE A 222 -14.28 20.08 -12.08
C PHE A 222 -15.50 20.63 -11.33
N ALA A 223 -16.61 20.89 -12.05
CA ALA A 223 -17.78 21.54 -11.45
C ALA A 223 -18.42 20.74 -10.31
N PRO A 224 -18.55 19.40 -10.40
CA PRO A 224 -18.93 18.58 -9.26
C PRO A 224 -17.97 18.77 -8.08
N LEU A 225 -16.65 18.57 -8.26
CA LEU A 225 -15.66 18.70 -7.16
C LEU A 225 -15.74 20.04 -6.45
N LYS A 226 -15.92 21.13 -7.21
CA LYS A 226 -16.08 22.46 -6.65
C LYS A 226 -17.40 22.63 -5.90
N LYS A 227 -18.53 22.23 -6.50
CA LYS A 227 -19.87 22.30 -5.86
C LYS A 227 -19.89 21.59 -4.51
N MET A 228 -19.06 20.58 -4.40
CA MET A 228 -18.97 19.70 -3.26
C MET A 228 -17.95 20.15 -2.20
N GLY A 229 -17.25 21.26 -2.48
CA GLY A 229 -16.29 21.87 -1.58
C GLY A 229 -14.95 21.15 -1.50
N PHE A 230 -14.65 20.23 -2.43
CA PHE A 230 -13.42 19.44 -2.40
C PHE A 230 -12.23 20.16 -3.03
N ILE A 231 -12.51 20.96 -4.04
CA ILE A 231 -11.54 21.84 -4.67
C ILE A 231 -12.13 23.23 -4.71
N ASP A 232 -11.28 24.23 -4.79
CA ASP A 232 -11.68 25.60 -5.09
C ASP A 232 -10.73 26.20 -6.12
N ALA A 233 -11.10 27.33 -6.70
CA ALA A 233 -10.28 27.99 -7.71
C ALA A 233 -10.44 29.51 -7.77
N GLN A 234 -9.40 30.19 -8.24
CA GLN A 234 -9.48 31.59 -8.69
C GLN A 234 -9.87 31.65 -10.17
N TYR A 235 -10.54 32.74 -10.55
CA TYR A 235 -11.10 32.94 -11.88
C TYR A 235 -10.59 34.22 -12.53
N ALA A 236 -10.26 34.12 -13.81
CA ALA A 236 -10.01 35.25 -14.71
C ALA A 236 -10.83 35.00 -15.97
N ASP A 237 -11.55 36.01 -16.47
CA ASP A 237 -12.38 35.89 -17.67
C ASP A 237 -13.38 34.70 -17.66
N ASN A 238 -13.93 34.38 -16.47
CA ASN A 238 -14.81 33.23 -16.20
C ASN A 238 -14.17 31.85 -16.39
N GLU A 239 -12.85 31.77 -16.45
CA GLU A 239 -12.11 30.51 -16.48
C GLU A 239 -11.31 30.33 -15.19
N PRO A 240 -11.27 29.12 -14.60
CA PRO A 240 -10.38 28.86 -13.48
C PRO A 240 -8.94 28.94 -13.99
N PHE A 241 -8.03 29.55 -13.24
CA PHE A 241 -6.59 29.56 -13.58
C PHE A 241 -5.69 29.10 -12.44
N ASP A 242 -6.26 28.96 -11.24
CA ASP A 242 -5.54 28.52 -10.06
C ASP A 242 -6.45 27.61 -9.24
N ILE A 243 -6.13 26.32 -9.14
CA ILE A 243 -6.98 25.29 -8.54
C ILE A 243 -6.25 24.67 -7.36
N TRP A 244 -6.88 24.61 -6.20
CA TRP A 244 -6.34 23.92 -5.03
C TRP A 244 -7.35 22.97 -4.41
N VAL A 245 -6.84 22.00 -3.68
CA VAL A 245 -7.65 21.06 -2.90
C VAL A 245 -7.94 21.70 -1.55
N THR A 246 -9.21 21.73 -1.15
CA THR A 246 -9.59 22.25 0.16
C THR A 246 -9.24 21.25 1.26
N THR A 247 -9.30 21.66 2.53
CA THR A 247 -9.19 20.72 3.66
C THR A 247 -10.22 19.59 3.56
N GLN A 248 -11.42 19.89 3.08
CA GLN A 248 -12.47 18.89 2.88
C GLN A 248 -12.10 17.94 1.74
N GLY A 249 -11.51 18.40 0.64
CA GLY A 249 -11.02 17.53 -0.43
C GLY A 249 -9.86 16.64 0.00
N HIS A 250 -8.93 17.17 0.78
CA HIS A 250 -7.83 16.40 1.37
C HIS A 250 -8.36 15.33 2.31
N ASN A 251 -9.28 15.70 3.21
CA ASN A 251 -9.94 14.75 4.09
C ASN A 251 -10.77 13.77 3.29
N ALA A 252 -11.46 14.18 2.24
CA ALA A 252 -12.26 13.30 1.42
C ALA A 252 -11.42 12.28 0.65
N VAL A 253 -10.20 12.60 0.23
CA VAL A 253 -9.29 11.57 -0.32
C VAL A 253 -8.69 10.71 0.79
N ALA A 254 -8.31 11.30 1.92
CA ALA A 254 -7.80 10.58 3.08
C ALA A 254 -8.87 9.67 3.74
N ASP A 255 -10.13 10.01 3.57
CA ASP A 255 -11.34 9.33 4.04
C ASP A 255 -12.08 8.68 2.86
N GLY A 256 -11.46 8.64 1.67
CA GLY A 256 -11.94 8.18 0.37
C GLY A 256 -13.41 8.45 -0.04
N ILE A 257 -14.06 9.47 0.52
CA ILE A 257 -15.40 9.93 0.18
C ILE A 257 -15.37 10.76 -1.12
N GLN A 258 -16.38 10.60 -1.98
CA GLN A 258 -16.74 11.54 -3.04
C GLN A 258 -18.16 12.00 -2.76
N PRO A 259 -18.46 13.22 -3.18
CA PRO A 259 -19.55 13.95 -2.61
C PRO A 259 -20.82 13.76 -3.42
N GLU A 260 -21.92 13.66 -2.71
CA GLU A 260 -23.17 14.30 -3.13
C GLU A 260 -23.94 14.73 -1.87
N SER A 261 -24.47 15.95 -1.94
CA SER A 261 -25.39 16.66 -1.06
C SER A 261 -25.22 16.46 0.46
N SER A 262 -24.62 17.45 1.12
CA SER A 262 -24.92 17.77 2.52
C SER A 262 -25.31 19.25 2.62
N THR A 263 -26.47 19.52 3.18
CA THR A 263 -26.91 20.85 3.59
C THR A 263 -26.03 21.32 4.74
N ALA A 264 -25.29 22.39 4.52
CA ALA A 264 -24.34 22.95 5.48
C ALA A 264 -25.02 23.40 6.78
N GLN A 265 -24.53 22.90 7.92
CA GLN A 265 -24.62 23.61 9.21
C GLN A 265 -23.25 24.19 9.53
N ASN A 266 -23.17 25.53 9.47
CA ASN A 266 -22.02 26.33 9.86
C ASN A 266 -21.86 26.30 11.38
N ASN A 267 -20.65 26.02 11.87
CA ASN A 267 -20.16 26.52 13.15
C ASN A 267 -18.64 26.73 13.07
N ASN A 268 -18.24 27.99 12.89
CA ASN A 268 -16.88 28.45 13.08
C ASN A 268 -16.69 28.85 14.55
N THR A 269 -15.63 28.37 15.19
CA THR A 269 -15.02 29.07 16.34
C THR A 269 -13.52 28.83 16.34
N TYR A 270 -12.76 29.89 16.09
CA TYR A 270 -11.32 29.97 16.30
C TYR A 270 -11.02 30.10 17.80
N ASN A 271 -9.95 29.45 18.27
CA ASN A 271 -9.23 29.89 19.47
C ASN A 271 -7.72 29.65 19.30
N GLN A 272 -6.97 30.75 19.35
CA GLN A 272 -5.51 30.82 19.51
C GLN A 272 -5.16 30.91 20.99
N PHE A 273 -4.11 30.22 21.44
CA PHE A 273 -3.14 30.53 22.52
C PHE A 273 -2.09 29.39 22.47
N GLY A 274 -0.77 29.49 22.58
CA GLY A 274 0.23 30.53 22.84
C GLY A 274 1.60 29.84 23.07
N ASN A 275 2.70 30.57 22.88
CA ASN A 275 4.13 30.27 23.17
C ASN A 275 4.96 29.49 22.11
N ASN A 276 5.55 30.25 21.17
CA ASN A 276 6.68 29.82 20.35
C ASN A 276 7.98 30.46 20.84
N VAL A 277 8.99 29.63 21.12
CA VAL A 277 10.41 30.02 21.07
C VAL A 277 10.82 29.96 19.60
N SER A 278 11.18 31.09 18.99
CA SER A 278 11.71 31.09 17.63
C SER A 278 13.23 30.91 17.66
N ILE A 279 13.70 29.82 17.04
CA ILE A 279 15.09 29.68 16.60
C ILE A 279 15.03 29.83 15.08
N GLN A 280 15.52 30.95 14.55
CA GLN A 280 15.68 31.12 13.10
C GLN A 280 16.90 30.31 12.64
N ALA A 281 16.68 29.08 12.20
CA ALA A 281 17.63 28.37 11.35
C ALA A 281 17.25 28.66 9.89
N SER A 282 17.99 29.56 9.24
CA SER A 282 17.86 29.84 7.81
C SER A 282 18.86 28.97 7.05
N GLY A 283 18.39 27.82 6.55
CA GLY A 283 19.13 26.91 5.66
C GLY A 283 18.52 25.52 5.63
N ASN A 284 18.35 24.93 4.43
CA ASN A 284 17.78 23.60 4.26
C ASN A 284 18.68 22.53 4.94
N ASN A 285 18.10 21.74 5.85
CA ASN A 285 18.70 20.60 6.56
C ASN A 285 19.80 20.90 7.61
N GLN A 286 19.50 21.65 8.68
CA GLN A 286 20.34 21.64 9.87
C GLN A 286 19.61 21.10 11.12
N ASN A 287 20.13 20.00 11.65
CA ASN A 287 19.87 19.57 13.03
C ASN A 287 20.76 20.41 13.97
N VAL A 288 20.16 21.23 14.83
CA VAL A 288 20.88 21.97 15.86
C VAL A 288 21.11 21.04 17.06
N ILE A 289 22.35 20.59 17.25
CA ILE A 289 22.77 19.82 18.42
C ILE A 289 23.65 20.72 19.30
N VAL A 290 23.20 21.02 20.52
CA VAL A 290 23.96 21.80 21.50
C VAL A 290 24.68 20.84 22.45
N GLY A 291 25.98 20.60 22.23
CA GLY A 291 26.81 19.78 23.11
C GLY A 291 28.26 19.61 22.62
N ASN A 292 29.23 19.71 23.54
CA ASN A 292 30.68 19.78 23.29
C ASN A 292 31.37 18.50 22.75
N ASN A 293 30.63 17.50 22.24
CA ASN A 293 31.24 16.25 21.74
C ASN A 293 30.41 15.54 20.65
N SER A 294 29.73 16.30 19.80
CA SER A 294 28.86 15.75 18.75
C SER A 294 29.63 15.69 17.42
N SER A 295 30.09 14.50 17.00
CA SER A 295 30.58 14.30 15.63
C SER A 295 29.38 13.97 14.74
N ILE A 296 29.01 14.89 13.84
CA ILE A 296 28.03 14.60 12.79
C ILE A 296 28.75 13.82 11.70
N THR A 297 28.60 12.50 11.70
CA THR A 297 28.98 11.68 10.55
C THR A 297 27.90 11.89 9.49
N ASN A 298 28.17 12.74 8.50
CA ASN A 298 27.31 12.89 7.34
C ASN A 298 27.35 11.58 6.55
N GLY A 299 26.41 10.68 6.82
CA GLY A 299 26.19 9.49 6.00
C GLY A 299 25.75 9.87 4.59
N LEU A 300 25.94 8.95 3.64
CA LEU A 300 25.41 9.10 2.29
C LEU A 300 23.88 9.29 2.33
N THR A 301 23.39 10.22 1.52
CA THR A 301 21.96 10.43 1.34
C THR A 301 21.37 9.34 0.44
N GLY A 302 20.05 9.15 0.46
CA GLY A 302 19.39 8.17 -0.42
C GLY A 302 19.71 8.35 -1.91
N SER A 303 19.94 9.60 -2.36
CA SER A 303 20.37 9.88 -3.74
C SER A 303 21.79 9.42 -4.04
N ASP A 304 22.71 9.53 -3.08
CA ASP A 304 24.09 9.05 -3.29
C ASP A 304 24.13 7.52 -3.37
N ILE A 305 23.28 6.85 -2.58
CA ILE A 305 23.11 5.39 -2.65
C ILE A 305 22.54 4.99 -4.02
N ALA A 306 21.59 5.75 -4.55
CA ALA A 306 21.04 5.48 -5.88
C ALA A 306 22.09 5.58 -6.99
N GLN A 307 22.98 6.57 -6.93
CA GLN A 307 24.08 6.71 -7.89
C GLN A 307 25.03 5.51 -7.89
N LEU A 308 25.25 4.86 -6.74
CA LEU A 308 26.06 3.64 -6.68
C LEU A 308 25.43 2.46 -7.43
N PHE A 309 24.09 2.46 -7.57
CA PHE A 309 23.34 1.41 -8.26
C PHE A 309 23.08 1.72 -9.74
N ASP A 310 23.26 2.96 -10.21
CA ASP A 310 23.11 3.34 -11.62
C ASP A 310 23.97 2.47 -12.55
N ASP A 311 25.19 2.14 -12.11
CA ASP A 311 26.09 1.25 -12.84
C ASP A 311 25.56 -0.18 -12.95
N VAL A 312 24.86 -0.65 -11.93
CA VAL A 312 24.22 -1.98 -11.91
C VAL A 312 23.06 -1.99 -12.90
N PHE A 313 22.17 -1.00 -12.84
CA PHE A 313 21.03 -0.89 -13.75
C PHE A 313 21.45 -0.77 -15.21
N ARG A 314 22.47 0.03 -15.49
CA ARG A 314 23.04 0.15 -16.84
C ARG A 314 23.55 -1.18 -17.38
N ARG A 315 24.17 -2.02 -16.54
CA ARG A 315 24.62 -3.36 -16.96
C ARG A 315 23.46 -4.32 -17.20
N ILE A 316 22.42 -4.28 -16.38
CA ILE A 316 21.19 -5.06 -16.61
C ILE A 316 20.58 -4.69 -17.97
N ASP A 317 20.50 -3.40 -18.27
CA ASP A 317 19.93 -2.91 -19.53
C ASP A 317 20.76 -3.36 -20.75
N GLN A 318 22.07 -3.55 -20.60
CA GLN A 318 23.00 -4.01 -21.65
C GLN A 318 23.00 -5.53 -21.86
N GLN A 319 22.43 -6.34 -20.97
CA GLN A 319 22.43 -7.80 -21.15
C GLN A 319 21.60 -8.24 -22.36
N ASN A 320 21.99 -9.32 -23.03
CA ASN A 320 21.23 -9.92 -24.13
C ASN A 320 20.33 -11.07 -23.64
N ILE A 321 19.38 -10.74 -22.77
CA ILE A 321 18.40 -11.66 -22.19
C ILE A 321 16.97 -11.17 -22.48
N SER A 322 15.96 -11.98 -22.15
CA SER A 322 14.56 -11.61 -22.39
C SER A 322 14.16 -10.35 -21.59
N LYS A 323 13.17 -9.60 -22.09
CA LYS A 323 12.67 -8.41 -21.37
C LYS A 323 12.11 -8.76 -19.99
N THR A 324 11.48 -9.94 -19.86
CA THR A 324 10.94 -10.43 -18.59
C THR A 324 12.07 -10.67 -17.59
N ASP A 325 13.15 -11.37 -18.00
CA ASP A 325 14.27 -11.64 -17.12
C ASP A 325 14.98 -10.35 -16.68
N LYS A 326 15.15 -9.36 -17.59
CA LYS A 326 15.70 -8.03 -17.23
C LYS A 326 14.89 -7.36 -16.15
N GLN A 327 13.55 -7.42 -16.26
CA GLN A 327 12.66 -6.80 -15.29
C GLN A 327 12.80 -7.47 -13.92
N GLU A 328 12.82 -8.80 -13.86
CA GLU A 328 12.98 -9.54 -12.59
C GLU A 328 14.32 -9.27 -11.90
N ILE A 329 15.41 -9.21 -12.69
CA ILE A 329 16.74 -8.86 -12.19
C ILE A 329 16.74 -7.42 -11.67
N ARG A 330 16.16 -6.49 -12.43
CA ARG A 330 16.06 -5.07 -12.06
C ARG A 330 15.31 -4.88 -10.75
N GLU A 331 14.13 -5.49 -10.63
CA GLU A 331 13.32 -5.44 -9.41
C GLU A 331 14.07 -6.02 -8.20
N THR A 332 14.82 -7.11 -8.38
CA THR A 332 15.63 -7.68 -7.31
C THR A 332 16.76 -6.74 -6.88
N VAL A 333 17.42 -6.06 -7.82
CA VAL A 333 18.46 -5.07 -7.51
C VAL A 333 17.86 -3.84 -6.82
N GLU A 334 16.67 -3.39 -7.21
CA GLU A 334 15.95 -2.31 -6.52
C GLU A 334 15.63 -2.69 -5.06
N LEU A 335 15.19 -3.93 -4.81
CA LEU A 335 14.95 -4.42 -3.44
C LEU A 335 16.24 -4.48 -2.61
N ILE A 336 17.38 -4.85 -3.21
CA ILE A 336 18.68 -4.79 -2.55
C ILE A 336 19.05 -3.35 -2.22
N GLN A 337 18.88 -2.41 -3.16
CA GLN A 337 19.15 -1.00 -2.95
C GLN A 337 18.32 -0.42 -1.80
N VAL A 338 17.01 -0.73 -1.76
CA VAL A 338 16.11 -0.29 -0.67
C VAL A 338 16.52 -0.88 0.68
N GLU A 339 16.97 -2.13 0.72
CA GLU A 339 17.40 -2.73 1.98
C GLU A 339 18.77 -2.20 2.43
N VAL A 340 19.70 -1.97 1.51
CA VAL A 340 21.01 -1.36 1.77
C VAL A 340 20.87 0.09 2.22
N SER A 341 19.87 0.84 1.72
CA SER A 341 19.67 2.24 2.12
C SER A 341 19.23 2.42 3.57
N LYS A 342 18.78 1.35 4.23
CA LYS A 342 18.47 1.33 5.68
C LYS A 342 19.70 1.38 6.59
N GLY A 343 20.91 1.25 6.04
CA GLY A 343 22.13 1.38 6.84
C GLY A 343 22.28 0.24 7.85
N GLU A 344 22.48 0.61 9.13
CA GLU A 344 22.59 -0.35 10.25
C GLU A 344 21.27 -1.08 10.55
N GLU A 345 20.13 -0.54 10.10
CA GLU A 345 18.81 -1.16 10.27
C GLU A 345 18.49 -2.21 9.19
N ALA A 346 19.42 -2.47 8.25
CA ALA A 346 19.23 -3.45 7.19
C ALA A 346 19.10 -4.87 7.74
N ASN A 347 18.15 -5.64 7.21
CA ASN A 347 17.90 -7.03 7.61
C ASN A 347 18.84 -8.00 6.88
N GLU A 348 19.79 -8.59 7.61
CA GLU A 348 20.78 -9.55 7.09
C GLU A 348 20.13 -10.73 6.34
N LYS A 349 19.00 -11.25 6.85
CA LYS A 349 18.31 -12.41 6.24
C LYS A 349 17.66 -12.01 4.92
N THR A 350 17.02 -10.85 4.87
CA THR A 350 16.39 -10.30 3.67
C THR A 350 17.42 -10.05 2.58
N LEU A 351 18.53 -9.37 2.89
CA LEU A 351 19.65 -9.18 1.96
C LEU A 351 20.21 -10.51 1.45
N THR A 352 20.42 -11.48 2.34
CA THR A 352 20.89 -12.82 1.95
C THR A 352 19.95 -13.47 0.94
N ALA A 353 18.63 -13.36 1.17
CA ALA A 353 17.63 -13.93 0.28
C ALA A 353 17.63 -13.24 -1.09
N PHE A 354 17.75 -11.91 -1.14
CA PHE A 354 17.80 -11.17 -2.40
C PHE A 354 19.08 -11.46 -3.20
N PHE A 355 20.25 -11.45 -2.56
CA PHE A 355 21.50 -11.77 -3.24
C PHE A 355 21.53 -13.23 -3.74
N ARG A 356 20.96 -14.19 -3.01
CA ARG A 356 20.80 -15.57 -3.49
C ARG A 356 19.84 -15.65 -4.67
N SER A 357 18.78 -14.83 -4.68
CA SER A 357 17.90 -14.74 -5.85
C SER A 357 18.65 -14.21 -7.06
N LEU A 358 19.38 -13.09 -6.89
CA LEU A 358 20.17 -12.46 -7.93
C LEU A 358 21.27 -13.39 -8.46
N GLN A 359 21.95 -14.15 -7.59
CA GLN A 359 22.97 -15.14 -7.97
C GLN A 359 22.42 -16.20 -8.94
N ARG A 360 21.18 -16.63 -8.75
CA ARG A 360 20.53 -17.64 -9.60
C ARG A 360 20.13 -17.07 -10.96
N MET A 361 19.67 -15.82 -10.99
CA MET A 361 19.16 -15.17 -12.21
C MET A 361 20.27 -14.54 -13.07
N ALA A 362 21.23 -13.87 -12.44
CA ALA A 362 22.26 -13.09 -13.11
C ALA A 362 23.57 -13.06 -12.27
N PRO A 363 24.37 -14.14 -12.29
CA PRO A 363 25.58 -14.25 -11.49
C PRO A 363 26.63 -13.18 -11.83
N ASP A 364 26.63 -12.63 -13.04
CA ASP A 364 27.53 -11.54 -13.45
C ASP A 364 27.08 -10.16 -12.92
N ILE A 365 25.76 -9.95 -12.80
CA ILE A 365 25.19 -8.74 -12.17
C ILE A 365 25.39 -8.78 -10.65
N LEU A 366 25.41 -9.96 -10.05
CA LEU A 366 25.66 -10.13 -8.63
C LEU A 366 26.97 -9.43 -8.21
N ASP A 367 28.08 -9.65 -8.90
CA ASP A 367 29.38 -9.08 -8.51
C ASP A 367 29.36 -7.54 -8.46
N VAL A 368 28.70 -6.92 -9.43
CA VAL A 368 28.58 -5.46 -9.53
C VAL A 368 27.66 -4.93 -8.43
N THR A 369 26.58 -5.65 -8.16
CA THR A 369 25.64 -5.31 -7.08
C THR A 369 26.30 -5.45 -5.71
N LEU A 370 27.13 -6.48 -5.50
CA LEU A 370 27.91 -6.65 -4.27
C LEU A 370 28.92 -5.52 -4.12
N ALA A 371 29.59 -5.09 -5.20
CA ALA A 371 30.51 -3.96 -5.16
C ALA A 371 29.79 -2.64 -4.80
N ALA A 372 28.60 -2.40 -5.36
CA ALA A 372 27.78 -1.25 -4.99
C ALA A 372 27.34 -1.31 -3.52
N ALA A 373 26.81 -2.46 -3.07
CA ALA A 373 26.31 -2.65 -1.71
C ALA A 373 27.40 -2.65 -0.61
N THR A 374 28.65 -2.98 -0.96
CA THR A 374 29.79 -3.00 -0.02
C THR A 374 30.67 -1.76 -0.13
N ASN A 375 30.21 -0.71 -0.83
CA ASN A 375 30.94 0.54 -0.90
C ASN A 375 31.19 1.06 0.52
N PRO A 376 32.46 1.34 0.90
CA PRO A 376 32.82 1.74 2.26
C PRO A 376 32.14 3.03 2.74
N MET A 377 31.61 3.84 1.82
CA MET A 377 30.85 5.04 2.15
C MET A 377 29.42 4.73 2.64
N LEU A 378 28.92 3.51 2.47
CA LEU A 378 27.61 3.09 2.95
C LEU A 378 27.67 2.64 4.41
N ALA A 379 26.77 3.17 5.25
CA ALA A 379 26.59 2.70 6.62
C ALA A 379 26.18 1.21 6.69
N ALA A 380 25.46 0.71 5.67
CA ALA A 380 25.08 -0.70 5.54
C ALA A 380 26.25 -1.63 5.14
N SER A 381 27.44 -1.09 4.88
CA SER A 381 28.57 -1.87 4.35
C SER A 381 28.96 -3.05 5.22
N VAL A 382 28.79 -2.96 6.56
CA VAL A 382 29.13 -4.07 7.47
C VAL A 382 28.18 -5.26 7.31
N ILE A 383 26.87 -5.01 7.32
CA ILE A 383 25.85 -6.07 7.14
C ILE A 383 25.93 -6.63 5.73
N ALA A 384 25.98 -5.77 4.72
CA ALA A 384 26.14 -6.19 3.33
C ALA A 384 27.40 -7.03 3.15
N LYS A 385 28.56 -6.60 3.66
CA LYS A 385 29.83 -7.33 3.57
C LYS A 385 29.76 -8.69 4.24
N LYS A 386 29.15 -8.78 5.42
CA LYS A 386 28.94 -10.08 6.11
C LYS A 386 28.09 -11.03 5.27
N VAL A 387 27.01 -10.53 4.66
CA VAL A 387 26.18 -11.33 3.73
C VAL A 387 26.98 -11.74 2.50
N VAL A 388 27.76 -10.83 1.90
CA VAL A 388 28.62 -11.11 0.74
C VAL A 388 29.63 -12.20 1.04
N GLU A 389 30.32 -12.12 2.18
CA GLU A 389 31.31 -13.12 2.61
C GLU A 389 30.66 -14.49 2.79
N LYS A 390 29.45 -14.54 3.35
CA LYS A 390 28.69 -15.78 3.50
C LYS A 390 28.29 -16.40 2.16
N ILE A 391 27.82 -15.59 1.22
CA ILE A 391 27.43 -16.07 -0.13
C ILE A 391 28.66 -16.55 -0.91
N LYS A 392 29.80 -15.87 -0.79
CA LYS A 392 31.06 -16.30 -1.40
C LYS A 392 31.61 -17.59 -0.78
N ALA A 393 31.39 -17.81 0.51
CA ALA A 393 31.76 -19.05 1.19
C ALA A 393 30.89 -20.22 0.74
N ASP A 394 29.57 -20.02 0.58
CA ASP A 394 28.63 -21.04 0.10
C ASP A 394 28.86 -21.43 -1.37
N ALA A 395 29.54 -20.59 -2.16
CA ALA A 395 29.80 -20.81 -3.59
C ALA A 395 31.10 -21.59 -3.89
N LYS A 396 31.94 -21.85 -2.87
CA LYS A 396 33.15 -22.69 -2.96
C LYS A 396 32.83 -24.10 -2.49
#